data_AF-A0A699VEX3-F1
#
_entry.id   AF-A0A699VEX3-F1
#
_cell.length_a   1.000
_cell.length_b   1.000
_cell.length_c   1.000
_cell.angle_alpha   90.00
_cell.angle_beta   90.00
_cell.angle_gamma   90.00
#
_symmetry.space_group_name_H-M   'P 1'
#
loop_
_entity.id
_entity.type
_entity.pdbx_description
1 polymer ?
#
loop_
_entity_poly.entity_id
_entity_poly.type
_entity_poly.pdbx_seq_one_letter_code
_entity_poly.pdbx_strand_id
1 'polypeptide(L)'
;MGEKWGFLFIKFSSSVGLEGVLEHGLWLIHSVPLILRKWIPTAELSQDELTSVPVWVKINGVLMLAFTAEGLSAIATQLGRID
;
A
#
# COMPACT_ATOMS: atom_id res chain seq x y z
N MET A 1 -21.02 -21.02 2.77
CA MET A 1 -21.38 -19.78 3.49
C MET A 1 -20.11 -18.95 3.51
N GLY A 2 -19.89 -18.11 2.49
CA GLY A 2 -18.62 -17.42 2.30
C GLY A 2 -18.52 -16.20 3.21
N GLU A 3 -17.42 -16.08 3.95
CA GLU A 3 -17.13 -14.88 4.71
C GLU A 3 -17.06 -13.68 3.77
N LYS A 4 -17.91 -12.67 4.01
CA LYS A 4 -17.84 -11.40 3.30
C LYS A 4 -16.63 -10.65 3.81
N TRP A 5 -15.72 -10.30 2.91
CA TRP A 5 -14.63 -9.38 3.22
C TRP A 5 -15.27 -8.00 3.43
N GLY A 6 -15.13 -7.47 4.64
CA GLY A 6 -15.74 -6.20 5.05
C GLY A 6 -14.79 -5.02 4.86
N PHE A 7 -15.34 -3.80 4.81
CA PHE A 7 -14.57 -2.56 4.86
C PHE A 7 -14.35 -2.13 6.30
N LEU A 8 -13.15 -1.63 6.60
CA LEU A 8 -12.83 -0.99 7.88
C LEU A 8 -12.66 0.51 7.66
N PHE A 9 -13.28 1.30 8.53
CA PHE A 9 -13.08 2.74 8.60
C PHE A 9 -12.27 3.07 9.84
N ILE A 10 -11.06 3.58 9.64
CA ILE A 10 -10.17 3.97 10.72
C ILE A 10 -10.12 5.49 10.77
N LYS A 11 -10.58 6.06 11.88
CA LYS A 11 -10.51 7.50 12.13
C LYS A 11 -9.28 7.82 12.96
N PHE A 12 -8.43 8.68 12.45
CA PHE A 12 -7.26 9.18 13.15
C PHE A 12 -7.58 10.53 13.82
N SER A 13 -6.93 10.79 14.96
CA SER A 13 -7.02 12.08 15.66
C SER A 13 -6.14 13.16 15.02
N SER A 14 -5.17 12.77 14.19
CA SER A 14 -4.26 13.68 13.49
C SER A 14 -3.87 13.15 12.10
N SER A 15 -3.46 14.05 11.20
CA SER A 15 -2.90 13.68 9.89
C SER A 15 -1.60 12.91 10.02
N VAL A 16 -0.75 13.26 10.99
CA VAL A 16 0.51 12.58 11.28
C VAL A 16 0.29 11.10 11.62
N GLY A 17 -0.75 10.79 12.40
CA GLY A 17 -1.09 9.39 12.72
C GLY A 17 -1.58 8.61 11.51
N LEU A 18 -2.38 9.25 10.64
CA LEU A 18 -2.82 8.66 9.38
C LEU A 18 -1.64 8.38 8.43
N GLU A 19 -0.78 9.37 8.21
CA GLU A 19 0.39 9.29 7.34
C GLU A 19 1.35 8.20 7.83
N GLY A 20 1.63 8.16 9.13
CA GLY A 20 2.43 7.10 9.74
C GLY A 20 1.87 5.71 9.41
N VAL A 21 0.57 5.48 9.53
CA VAL A 21 -0.01 4.17 9.20
C VAL A 21 0.09 3.85 7.69
N LEU A 22 -0.14 4.83 6.82
CA LEU A 22 -0.07 4.62 5.37
C LEU A 22 1.36 4.33 4.87
N GLU A 23 2.38 4.91 5.51
CA GLU A 23 3.79 4.75 5.10
C GLU A 23 4.41 3.40 5.50
N HIS A 24 3.89 2.73 6.53
CA HIS A 24 4.48 1.49 7.06
C HIS A 24 4.10 0.19 6.30
N GLY A 25 3.33 0.32 5.22
CA GLY A 25 3.09 -0.77 4.27
C GLY A 25 1.91 -1.70 4.60
N LEU A 26 2.03 -2.99 4.26
CA LEU A 26 0.95 -3.97 4.42
C LEU A 26 0.68 -4.25 5.90
N TRP A 27 -0.54 -3.96 6.35
CA TRP A 27 -0.96 -4.27 7.71
C TRP A 27 -1.64 -5.63 7.78
N LEU A 28 -1.37 -6.39 8.84
CA LEU A 28 -1.99 -7.68 9.10
C LEU A 28 -2.84 -7.58 10.36
N ILE A 29 -4.13 -7.89 10.27
CA ILE A 29 -5.00 -8.09 11.44
C ILE A 29 -5.44 -9.55 11.42
N HIS A 30 -5.11 -10.30 12.47
CA HIS A 30 -5.37 -11.75 12.55
C HIS A 30 -4.86 -12.52 11.31
N SER A 31 -3.67 -12.17 10.81
CA SER A 31 -3.06 -12.73 9.59
C SER A 31 -3.82 -12.45 8.29
N VAL A 32 -4.80 -11.54 8.32
CA VAL A 32 -5.52 -11.06 7.13
C VAL A 32 -4.87 -9.76 6.65
N PRO A 33 -4.42 -9.68 5.39
CA PRO A 33 -3.83 -8.47 4.84
C PRO A 33 -4.89 -7.38 4.69
N LEU A 34 -4.55 -6.18 5.14
CA LEU A 34 -5.35 -4.97 4.98
C LEU A 34 -4.71 -4.05 3.95
N ILE A 35 -5.48 -3.76 2.91
CA ILE A 35 -5.13 -2.73 1.94
C ILE A 35 -5.75 -1.42 2.45
N LEU A 36 -4.88 -0.52 2.89
CA LEU A 36 -5.29 0.78 3.41
C LEU A 36 -5.21 1.83 2.30
N ARG A 37 -6.25 2.67 2.21
CA ARG A 37 -6.25 3.86 1.35
C ARG A 37 -6.80 5.04 2.12
N LYS A 38 -6.34 6.25 1.80
CA LYS A 38 -6.94 7.48 2.32
C LYS A 38 -8.39 7.57 1.83
N TRP A 39 -9.33 7.82 2.75
CA TRP A 39 -10.73 8.02 2.39
C TRP A 39 -10.89 9.31 1.56
N ILE A 40 -11.68 9.23 0.48
CA ILE A 40 -12.14 10.38 -0.28
C ILE A 40 -13.68 10.33 -0.35
N PRO A 41 -14.39 11.48 -0.36
CA PRO A 41 -15.86 11.49 -0.32
C PRO A 41 -16.54 10.73 -1.46
N THR A 42 -15.85 10.58 -2.60
CA THR A 42 -16.31 9.88 -3.79
C THR A 42 -15.83 8.42 -3.86
N ALA A 43 -15.25 7.90 -2.78
CA ALA A 43 -14.74 6.53 -2.76
C ALA A 43 -15.91 5.55 -2.78
N GLU A 44 -16.03 4.77 -3.84
CA GLU A 44 -16.93 3.63 -3.87
C GLU A 44 -16.35 2.48 -3.03
N LEU A 45 -17.21 1.88 -2.21
CA LEU A 45 -16.91 0.68 -1.43
C LEU A 45 -17.21 -0.54 -2.28
N SER A 46 -16.41 -0.76 -3.32
CA SER A 46 -16.46 -1.99 -4.11
C SER A 46 -15.40 -2.95 -3.57
N GLN A 47 -15.81 -4.20 -3.36
CA GLN A 47 -14.86 -5.28 -3.17
C GLN A 47 -14.41 -5.65 -4.58
N ASP A 48 -13.57 -4.80 -5.18
CA ASP A 48 -13.00 -5.08 -6.49
C ASP A 48 -12.31 -6.45 -6.40
N GLU A 49 -12.52 -7.30 -7.41
CA GLU A 49 -11.76 -8.55 -7.48
C GLU A 49 -10.28 -8.18 -7.41
N LEU A 50 -9.59 -8.76 -6.42
CA LEU A 50 -8.18 -8.48 -6.21
C LEU A 50 -7.39 -9.15 -7.35
N THR A 51 -7.31 -8.49 -8.50
CA THR A 51 -6.61 -8.99 -9.70
C THR A 51 -5.09 -8.94 -9.54
N SER A 52 -4.60 -8.14 -8.59
CA SER A 52 -3.19 -8.03 -8.21
C SER A 52 -3.05 -7.82 -6.70
N VAL A 53 -1.95 -8.31 -6.12
CA VAL A 53 -1.64 -8.14 -4.70
C VAL A 53 -0.56 -7.06 -4.58
N PRO A 54 -0.78 -5.97 -3.80
CA PRO A 54 0.26 -5.00 -3.56
C PRO A 54 1.36 -5.61 -2.67
N VAL A 55 2.62 -5.45 -3.08
CA VAL A 55 3.80 -5.92 -2.32
C VAL A 55 4.68 -4.71 -1.98
N TRP A 56 5.09 -4.61 -0.72
CA TRP A 56 6.07 -3.61 -0.27
C TRP A 56 7.47 -4.21 -0.29
N VAL A 57 8.36 -3.60 -1.06
CA VAL A 57 9.77 -4.03 -1.16
C VAL A 57 10.65 -2.97 -0.51
N LYS A 58 11.46 -3.38 0.48
CA LYS A 58 12.49 -2.53 1.07
C LYS A 58 13.83 -2.81 0.42
N ILE A 59 14.29 -1.88 -0.41
CA ILE A 59 15.57 -1.99 -1.12
C ILE A 59 16.66 -1.34 -0.27
N ASN A 60 17.66 -2.12 0.12
CA ASN A 60 18.79 -1.65 0.93
C ASN A 60 20.03 -1.48 0.06
N GLY A 61 20.93 -0.57 0.45
CA GLY A 61 22.21 -0.37 -0.24
C GLY A 61 22.11 0.36 -1.58
N VAL A 62 21.02 1.11 -1.81
CA VAL A 62 20.90 1.97 -3.00
C VAL A 62 21.97 3.06 -2.92
N LEU A 63 22.84 3.11 -3.92
CA LEU A 63 23.85 4.16 -4.04
C LEU A 63 23.17 5.53 -4.12
N MET A 64 23.73 6.53 -3.44
CA MET A 64 23.16 7.89 -3.43
C MET A 64 22.98 8.47 -4.84
N LEU A 65 23.88 8.13 -5.77
CA LEU A 65 23.81 8.51 -7.18
C LEU A 65 22.60 7.92 -7.92
N ALA A 66 22.09 6.77 -7.46
CA ALA A 66 20.91 6.11 -8.03
C ALA A 66 19.61 6.56 -7.35
N PHE A 67 19.69 7.44 -6.33
CA PHE A 67 18.52 7.99 -5.63
C PHE A 67 17.89 9.16 -6.42
N THR A 68 17.69 8.94 -7.72
CA THR A 68 16.95 9.83 -8.63
C THR A 68 15.68 9.12 -9.10
N ALA A 69 14.73 9.84 -9.67
CA ALA A 69 13.50 9.25 -10.21
C ALA A 69 13.82 8.17 -11.26
N GLU A 70 14.78 8.44 -12.13
CA GLU A 70 15.23 7.51 -13.17
C GLU A 70 15.93 6.28 -12.57
N GLY A 71 16.83 6.49 -11.60
CA GLY A 71 17.57 5.40 -10.95
C GLY A 71 16.65 4.48 -10.14
N LEU A 72 15.73 5.04 -9.37
CA LEU A 72 14.75 4.26 -8.61
C LEU A 72 13.78 3.52 -9.55
N SER A 73 13.33 4.16 -10.64
CA SER A 73 12.48 3.52 -11.65
C SER A 73 13.18 2.35 -12.34
N ALA A 74 14.47 2.52 -12.70
CA ALA A 74 15.26 1.44 -13.30
C ALA A 74 15.40 0.24 -12.35
N ILE A 75 15.62 0.47 -11.06
CA ILE A 75 15.67 -0.60 -10.05
C ILE A 75 14.30 -1.26 -9.91
N ALA A 76 13.24 -0.48 -9.78
CA ALA A 76 11.90 -1.00 -9.54
C ALA A 76 11.34 -1.78 -10.75
N THR A 77 11.69 -1.40 -11.98
CA THR A 77 11.34 -2.14 -13.20
C THR A 77 11.96 -3.55 -13.23
N GLN A 78 13.11 -3.76 -12.59
CA GLN A 78 13.71 -5.10 -12.47
C GLN A 78 12.95 -6.01 -11.51
N LEU A 79 12.17 -5.44 -10.58
CA LEU A 79 11.33 -6.20 -9.65
C LEU A 79 10.03 -6.66 -10.31
N GLY A 80 9.54 -5.94 -11.31
CA GLY A 80 8.33 -6.26 -12.04
C GLY A 80 7.75 -5.03 -12.74
N ARG A 81 6.60 -5.22 -13.40
CA ARG A 81 5.86 -4.10 -13.98
C ARG A 81 5.28 -3.25 -12.85
N ILE A 82 5.57 -1.96 -12.89
CA ILE A 82 4.95 -0.95 -12.03
C ILE A 82 3.79 -0.40 -12.84
N ASP A 83 2.57 -0.72 -12.41
CA ASP A 83 1.32 -0.35 -13.08
C ASP A 83 0.69 0.87 -12.40
#